data_AF-A0A2M7A1H2-F1
#
_entry.id   AF-A0A2M7A1H2-F1
#
_cell.length_a   1.000
_cell.length_b   1.000
_cell.length_c   1.000
_cell.angle_alpha   90.00
_cell.angle_beta   90.00
_cell.angle_gamma   90.00
#
_symmetry.space_group_name_H-M   'P 1'
#
loop_
_entity.id
_entity.type
_entity.pdbx_description
1 polymer ?
#
loop_
_entity_poly.entity_id
_entity_poly.type
_entity_poly.pdbx_seq_one_letter_code
_entity_poly.pdbx_strand_id
1 'polypeptide(L)'
;MTDEITDINGDKRNPDGTFAEGNKGGPGRPVFSLISMLKAELQKCPEGQDKRTYADMLIQRIMKKAISDGDDQQIKNILQYVEGMPRQGIDMKHQGKITLEEFLNESETRDNQE
;
A
#
# COMPACT_ATOMS: atom_id res chain seq x y z
N MET A 1 -15.48 -21.98 36.77
CA MET A 1 -16.21 -20.94 36.01
C MET A 1 -15.21 -19.84 35.79
N THR A 2 -14.68 -19.70 34.58
CA THR A 2 -13.79 -18.60 34.21
C THR A 2 -14.66 -17.47 33.71
N ASP A 3 -14.66 -16.35 34.43
CA ASP A 3 -15.44 -15.17 34.08
C ASP A 3 -15.01 -14.65 32.71
N GLU A 4 -15.93 -14.64 31.75
CA GLU A 4 -15.67 -14.14 30.40
C GLU A 4 -15.52 -12.62 30.44
N ILE A 5 -14.32 -12.09 30.21
CA ILE A 5 -14.06 -10.66 30.14
C ILE A 5 -14.23 -10.23 28.68
N THR A 6 -15.22 -9.38 28.40
CA THR A 6 -15.39 -8.76 27.07
C THR A 6 -14.73 -7.39 27.04
N ASP A 7 -14.02 -7.07 25.95
CA ASP A 7 -13.45 -5.73 25.77
C ASP A 7 -14.50 -4.69 25.32
N ILE A 8 -14.07 -3.44 25.13
CA ILE A 8 -14.94 -2.33 24.69
C ILE A 8 -15.61 -2.57 23.32
N ASN A 9 -15.10 -3.51 22.52
CA ASN A 9 -15.64 -3.88 21.22
C ASN A 9 -16.53 -5.14 21.30
N GLY A 10 -16.73 -5.68 22.50
CA GLY A 10 -17.52 -6.89 22.73
C GLY A 10 -16.77 -8.19 22.40
N ASP A 11 -15.45 -8.12 22.17
CA ASP A 11 -14.65 -9.30 21.87
C ASP A 11 -14.36 -10.08 23.16
N LYS A 12 -14.64 -11.39 23.14
CA LYS A 12 -14.26 -12.30 24.23
C LYS A 12 -12.73 -12.36 24.33
N ARG A 13 -12.20 -12.01 25.50
CA ARG A 13 -10.76 -12.02 25.78
C ARG A 13 -10.45 -12.90 26.96
N ASN A 14 -9.24 -13.45 26.93
CA ASN A 14 -8.65 -14.11 28.09
C ASN A 14 -8.19 -13.06 29.12
N PRO A 15 -7.96 -13.45 30.39
CA PRO A 15 -7.49 -12.53 31.42
C PRO A 15 -6.13 -11.86 31.13
N ASP A 16 -5.33 -12.44 30.24
CA ASP A 16 -4.05 -11.91 29.78
C ASP A 16 -4.18 -10.90 28.61
N GLY A 17 -5.40 -10.61 28.17
CA GLY A 17 -5.70 -9.67 27.08
C GLY A 17 -5.62 -10.28 25.68
N THR A 18 -5.26 -11.57 25.55
CA THR A 18 -5.31 -12.29 24.28
C THR A 18 -6.76 -12.57 23.88
N PHE A 19 -7.01 -12.79 22.58
CA PHE A 19 -8.32 -13.21 22.11
C PHE A 19 -8.63 -14.61 22.67
N ALA A 20 -9.85 -14.78 23.18
CA ALA A 20 -10.30 -16.10 23.62
C ALA A 20 -10.28 -17.09 22.44
N GLU A 21 -10.05 -18.37 22.73
CA GLU A 21 -10.02 -19.41 21.69
C GLU A 21 -11.35 -19.43 20.91
N GLY A 22 -11.26 -19.36 19.58
CA GLY A 22 -12.42 -19.25 18.69
C GLY A 22 -12.90 -17.82 18.41
N ASN A 23 -12.35 -16.80 19.08
CA ASN A 23 -12.59 -15.41 18.72
C ASN A 23 -11.66 -14.99 17.55
N LYS A 24 -12.25 -14.64 16.41
CA LYS A 24 -11.50 -14.31 15.17
C LYS A 24 -10.88 -12.90 15.19
N GLY A 25 -11.23 -12.07 16.18
CA GLY A 25 -10.75 -10.69 16.30
C GLY A 25 -11.27 -9.81 15.16
N GLY A 26 -12.26 -8.97 15.46
CA GLY A 26 -12.86 -8.06 14.48
C GLY A 26 -13.65 -8.75 13.34
N PRO A 27 -14.15 -7.99 12.36
CA PRO A 27 -15.13 -8.46 11.36
C PRO A 27 -14.57 -9.45 10.32
N GLY A 28 -13.31 -9.85 10.42
CA GLY A 28 -12.63 -10.69 9.42
C GLY A 28 -12.41 -9.99 8.08
N ARG A 29 -11.99 -10.76 7.06
CA ARG A 29 -11.83 -10.25 5.70
C ARG A 29 -13.20 -9.91 5.10
N PRO A 30 -13.39 -8.73 4.47
CA PRO A 30 -14.64 -8.39 3.81
C PRO A 30 -15.09 -9.47 2.84
N VAL A 31 -16.38 -9.80 2.85
CA VAL A 31 -17.00 -10.78 1.95
C VAL A 31 -16.87 -10.34 0.47
N PHE A 32 -16.88 -9.02 0.24
CA PHE A 32 -16.70 -8.42 -1.08
C PHE A 32 -15.25 -8.01 -1.33
N SER A 33 -14.68 -8.46 -2.45
CA SER A 33 -13.36 -8.00 -2.91
C SER A 33 -13.34 -7.87 -4.43
N LEU A 34 -13.25 -6.63 -4.91
CA LEU A 34 -13.11 -6.33 -6.34
C LEU A 34 -11.94 -7.07 -6.98
N ILE A 35 -10.84 -7.23 -6.23
CA ILE A 35 -9.65 -7.99 -6.68
C ILE A 35 -10.02 -9.43 -6.99
N SER A 36 -10.82 -10.09 -6.14
CA SER A 36 -11.24 -11.47 -6.36
C SER A 36 -12.10 -11.59 -7.61
N MET A 37 -13.02 -10.65 -7.83
CA MET A 37 -13.87 -10.62 -9.02
C MET A 37 -13.04 -10.41 -10.30
N LEU A 38 -12.12 -9.45 -10.27
CA LEU A 38 -11.24 -9.17 -11.40
C LEU A 38 -10.36 -10.38 -11.75
N LYS A 39 -9.79 -11.06 -10.75
CA LYS A 39 -9.00 -12.28 -10.96
C LYS A 39 -9.83 -13.38 -11.62
N ALA A 40 -11.06 -13.59 -11.16
CA ALA A 40 -11.96 -14.58 -11.75
C ALA A 40 -12.29 -14.25 -13.21
N GLU A 41 -12.53 -12.97 -13.53
CA GLU A 41 -12.81 -12.54 -14.90
C GLU A 41 -11.59 -12.69 -15.82
N LEU A 42 -10.41 -12.28 -15.34
CA LEU A 42 -9.17 -12.34 -16.11
C LEU A 42 -8.76 -13.77 -16.49
N GLN A 43 -9.19 -14.79 -15.73
CA GLN A 43 -8.93 -16.19 -16.01
C GLN A 43 -9.84 -16.80 -17.09
N LYS A 44 -10.91 -16.10 -17.51
CA LYS A 44 -11.80 -16.59 -18.56
C LYS A 44 -11.16 -16.47 -19.94
N CYS A 45 -11.55 -17.36 -20.85
CA CYS A 45 -11.25 -17.26 -22.28
C CYS A 45 -12.41 -16.58 -23.01
N PRO A 46 -12.17 -15.59 -23.89
CA PRO A 46 -13.20 -15.01 -24.73
C PRO A 46 -13.77 -16.03 -25.71
N GLU A 47 -15.03 -15.85 -26.11
CA GLU A 47 -15.64 -16.67 -27.15
C GLU A 47 -14.83 -16.62 -28.45
N GLY A 48 -14.54 -17.79 -29.02
CA GLY A 48 -13.73 -17.93 -30.23
C GLY A 48 -12.21 -17.84 -30.01
N GLN A 49 -11.73 -17.74 -28.77
CA GLN A 49 -10.29 -17.80 -28.44
C GLN A 49 -10.01 -18.89 -27.40
N ASP A 50 -9.87 -20.14 -27.85
CA ASP A 50 -9.72 -21.30 -26.96
C ASP A 50 -8.38 -21.34 -26.18
N LYS A 51 -7.40 -20.51 -26.53
CA LYS A 51 -6.03 -20.59 -26.00
C LYS A 51 -5.54 -19.33 -25.29
N ARG A 52 -6.34 -18.28 -25.18
CA ARG A 52 -5.92 -17.02 -24.56
C ARG A 52 -6.97 -16.54 -23.57
N THR A 53 -6.52 -16.30 -22.36
CA THR A 53 -7.34 -15.68 -21.31
C THR A 53 -7.35 -14.16 -21.48
N TYR A 54 -8.30 -13.49 -20.84
CA TYR A 54 -8.27 -12.03 -20.75
C TYR A 54 -6.99 -11.50 -20.05
N ALA A 55 -6.41 -12.27 -19.13
CA ALA A 55 -5.12 -11.96 -18.53
C ALA A 55 -4.01 -11.89 -19.58
N ASP A 56 -3.94 -12.88 -20.48
CA ASP A 56 -2.94 -12.91 -21.55
C ASP A 56 -3.08 -11.72 -22.49
N MET A 57 -4.32 -11.37 -22.83
CA MET A 57 -4.61 -10.20 -23.68
C MET A 57 -4.23 -8.89 -23.00
N LEU A 58 -4.50 -8.76 -21.70
CA LEU A 58 -4.12 -7.59 -20.91
C LEU A 58 -2.60 -7.44 -20.85
N ILE A 59 -1.86 -8.53 -20.58
CA ILE A 59 -0.40 -8.53 -20.57
C ILE A 59 0.13 -8.12 -21.95
N GLN A 60 -0.36 -8.70 -23.03
CA GLN A 60 0.07 -8.34 -24.38
C GLN A 60 -0.17 -6.85 -24.69
N ARG A 61 -1.33 -6.30 -24.27
CA ARG A 61 -1.63 -4.89 -24.45
C ARG A 61 -0.69 -3.99 -23.65
N ILE A 62 -0.40 -4.35 -22.40
CA ILE A 62 0.54 -3.66 -21.52
C ILE A 62 1.94 -3.65 -22.17
N MET A 63 2.41 -4.81 -22.62
CA MET A 63 3.74 -4.96 -23.22
C MET A 63 3.85 -4.22 -24.55
N LYS A 64 2.81 -4.24 -25.39
CA LYS A 64 2.78 -3.44 -26.62
C LYS A 64 2.94 -1.95 -26.31
N LYS A 65 2.16 -1.43 -25.35
CA LYS A 65 2.20 0.00 -24.99
C LYS A 65 3.54 0.41 -24.39
N ALA A 66 4.09 -0.44 -23.52
CA ALA A 66 5.39 -0.19 -22.91
C ALA A 66 6.52 -0.22 -23.95
N ILE A 67 6.64 -1.32 -24.72
CA ILE A 67 7.80 -1.59 -25.57
C ILE A 67 7.64 -1.00 -26.98
N SER A 68 6.52 -1.25 -27.65
CA SER A 68 6.32 -0.86 -29.04
C SER A 68 5.92 0.59 -29.19
N ASP A 69 5.02 1.07 -28.31
CA ASP A 69 4.54 2.45 -28.35
C ASP A 69 5.45 3.42 -27.56
N GLY A 70 6.43 2.89 -26.80
CA GLY A 70 7.49 3.67 -26.15
C GLY A 70 7.06 4.41 -24.87
N ASP A 71 6.18 3.82 -24.05
CA ASP A 71 5.78 4.41 -22.76
C ASP A 71 6.82 4.14 -21.66
N ASP A 72 7.82 5.03 -21.56
CA ASP A 72 8.93 4.94 -20.60
C ASP A 72 8.46 4.84 -19.14
N GLN A 73 7.37 5.53 -18.78
CA GLN A 73 6.83 5.48 -17.43
C GLN A 73 6.26 4.09 -17.13
N GLN A 74 5.60 3.49 -18.12
CA GLN A 74 5.08 2.12 -18.01
C GLN A 74 6.22 1.10 -17.92
N ILE A 75 7.29 1.26 -18.70
CA ILE A 75 8.51 0.43 -18.61
C ILE A 75 9.09 0.50 -17.20
N LYS A 76 9.30 1.71 -16.68
CA LYS A 76 9.83 1.94 -15.33
C LYS A 76 8.97 1.27 -14.26
N ASN A 77 7.65 1.42 -14.35
CA ASN A 77 6.72 0.82 -13.40
C ASN A 77 6.81 -0.72 -13.45
N ILE A 78 6.81 -1.32 -14.64
CA ILE A 78 6.93 -2.78 -14.79
C ILE A 78 8.20 -3.29 -14.11
N LEU A 79 9.35 -2.65 -14.38
CA LEU A 79 10.62 -3.02 -13.75
C LEU A 79 10.56 -2.91 -12.23
N GLN A 80 10.02 -1.80 -11.70
CA GLN A 80 9.93 -1.61 -10.25
C GLN A 80 9.04 -2.62 -9.53
N TYR A 81 7.97 -3.10 -10.18
CA TYR A 81 7.07 -4.07 -9.55
C TYR A 81 7.52 -5.53 -9.77
N VAL A 82 8.30 -5.82 -10.81
CA VAL A 82 8.82 -7.17 -11.09
C VAL A 82 10.15 -7.42 -10.39
N GLU A 83 11.12 -6.52 -10.53
CA GLU A 83 12.47 -6.63 -9.95
C GLU A 83 12.57 -5.96 -8.57
N GLY A 84 11.57 -5.16 -8.20
CA GLY A 84 11.54 -4.38 -6.97
C GLY A 84 12.02 -2.94 -7.15
N MET A 85 11.66 -2.07 -6.20
CA MET A 85 12.14 -0.70 -6.20
C MET A 85 13.63 -0.65 -5.79
N PRO A 86 14.45 0.19 -6.46
CA PRO A 86 15.79 0.49 -5.98
C PRO A 86 15.74 0.93 -4.52
N ARG A 87 16.68 0.46 -3.70
CA ARG A 87 16.76 0.86 -2.29
C ARG A 87 16.93 2.39 -2.23
N GLN A 88 15.94 3.08 -1.68
CA GLN A 88 16.05 4.50 -1.38
C GLN A 88 17.04 4.67 -0.23
N GLY A 89 18.25 5.13 -0.55
CA GLY A 89 19.20 5.62 0.44
C GLY A 89 18.88 7.07 0.76
N ILE A 90 18.32 7.35 1.93
CA ILE A 90 18.24 8.72 2.43
C ILE A 90 19.63 9.04 2.99
N ASP A 91 20.45 9.78 2.25
CA ASP A 91 21.69 10.31 2.79
C ASP A 91 21.34 11.49 3.72
N MET A 92 21.18 11.21 5.01
CA MET A 92 20.84 12.19 6.05
C MET A 92 21.98 13.18 6.37
N LYS A 93 22.99 13.33 5.50
CA LYS A 93 24.15 14.19 5.75
C LYS A 93 23.88 15.69 5.73
N HIS A 94 22.66 16.11 5.41
CA HIS A 94 22.26 17.52 5.41
C HIS A 94 21.03 17.70 6.30
N GLN A 95 21.11 17.24 7.55
CA GLN A 95 20.28 17.83 8.59
C GLN A 95 20.76 19.27 8.77
N GLY A 96 20.14 20.19 8.03
CA GLY A 96 20.17 21.60 8.37
C GLY A 96 19.68 21.74 9.79
N LYS A 97 20.62 21.83 10.74
CA LYS A 97 20.38 22.43 12.04
C LYS A 97 20.04 23.89 11.73
N ILE A 98 18.77 24.16 11.47
CA ILE A 98 18.21 25.44 11.85
C ILE A 98 18.21 25.38 13.37
N THR A 99 19.25 25.93 14.00
CA THR A 99 19.26 26.09 15.45
C THR A 99 18.11 27.02 15.80
N LEU A 100 17.34 26.70 16.84
CA LEU A 100 16.24 27.57 17.32
C LEU A 100 16.72 29.02 17.55
N GLU A 101 18.01 29.20 17.84
CA GLU A 101 18.70 30.49 17.97
C GLU A 101 18.65 31.32 16.68
N GLU A 102 18.78 30.72 15.50
CA GLU A 102 18.67 31.43 14.21
C GLU A 102 17.24 31.90 13.94
N PHE A 103 16.26 31.07 14.29
CA PHE A 103 14.83 31.41 14.13
C PHE A 103 14.38 32.52 15.10
N LEU A 104 14.91 32.53 16.33
CA LEU A 104 14.58 33.56 17.34
C LEU A 104 15.26 34.91 17.04
N ASN A 105 16.49 34.92 16.51
CA ASN A 105 17.18 36.15 16.10
C ASN A 105 16.51 36.83 14.88
N GLU A 106 15.94 36.06 13.94
CA GLU A 106 15.19 36.62 12.82
C GLU A 106 13.84 37.24 13.24
N SER A 107 13.23 36.79 14.35
CA SER A 107 12.03 37.43 14.88
C SER A 107 12.32 38.77 15.58
N GLU A 108 13.41 38.90 16.34
CA GLU A 108 13.74 40.15 17.05
C GLU A 108 14.20 41.27 16.12
N THR A 109 14.76 40.95 14.96
CA THR A 109 15.19 41.95 13.97
C THR A 109 14.04 42.52 13.14
N ARG A 110 12.87 41.87 13.12
CA ARG A 110 11.68 42.34 12.39
C ARG A 110 10.81 43.30 13.20
N ASP A 111 10.90 43.27 14.53
CA ASP A 111 10.08 44.11 15.43
C ASP A 111 10.71 45.48 15.72
N ASN A 112 11.93 45.75 15.27
CA ASN A 112 12.62 47.05 15.47
C ASN A 112 12.64 47.94 14.20
N GLN A 113 11.75 47.68 13.25
CA GLN A 113 11.50 48.56 12.10
C GLN A 113 10.02 49.00 12.08
N GLU A 114 9.60 49.74 13.11
CA GLU A 114 8.45 50.67 13.07
C GLU A 114 8.90 52.08 13.49
#